data_AF-A0A2G2ZFV7-F1
#
_entry.id   AF-A0A2G2ZFV7-F1
#
_cell.length_a   1.000
_cell.length_b   1.000
_cell.length_c   1.000
_cell.angle_alpha   90.00
_cell.angle_beta   90.00
_cell.angle_gamma   90.00
#
_symmetry.space_group_name_H-M   'P 1'
#
loop_
_entity.id
_entity.type
_entity.pdbx_description
1 polymer ?
#
loop_
_entity_poly.entity_id
_entity_poly.type
_entity_poly.pdbx_seq_one_letter_code
_entity_poly.pdbx_strand_id
1 'polypeptide(L)'
;MCVFFLTALESGLPLVSPYKDRKANFSHGANFAVSGATALSAEFLTKKNIAMSSTNSSLSVQLGWMSSLFKSNYLPEKLKKSLFLVREIGGNEFNYGLTQGKTIEELRKMVSDAVQTITHGVKKVIGFGATRIAIPGNLPIGCIPDMLTQFLTNNSNVYDEYHCLKDLNNFATFYNHHLQQAIDELKKIYPNVTLIYGDYYNAFLWLLKNSVSLGFDKNSLLKACG
;
A
#
# COMPACT_ATOMS: atom_id res chain seq x y z
N MET A 1 1.70 7.76 -8.00
CA MET A 1 1.50 6.87 -9.17
C MET A 1 2.81 6.44 -9.85
N CYS A 2 3.90 7.23 -9.78
CA CYS A 2 5.16 6.94 -10.50
C CYS A 2 5.97 5.72 -10.00
N VAL A 3 6.00 5.43 -8.70
CA VAL A 3 6.92 4.41 -8.13
C VAL A 3 6.72 3.01 -8.74
N PHE A 4 5.48 2.65 -9.07
CA PHE A 4 5.15 1.29 -9.53
C PHE A 4 5.38 1.05 -11.03
N PHE A 5 5.27 2.10 -11.86
CA PHE A 5 5.63 2.00 -13.28
C PHE A 5 7.14 1.74 -13.43
N LEU A 6 7.94 2.35 -12.56
CA LEU A 6 9.38 2.11 -12.49
C LEU A 6 9.71 0.69 -12.03
N THR A 7 9.03 0.14 -11.02
CA THR A 7 9.28 -1.25 -10.57
C THR A 7 9.10 -2.27 -11.68
N ALA A 8 8.06 -2.11 -12.52
CA ALA A 8 7.85 -2.99 -13.67
C ALA A 8 8.99 -2.87 -14.69
N LEU A 9 9.33 -1.64 -15.09
CA LEU A 9 10.39 -1.37 -16.08
C LEU A 9 11.77 -1.85 -15.63
N GLU A 10 12.17 -1.55 -14.39
CA GLU A 10 13.45 -1.98 -13.81
C GLU A 10 13.55 -3.51 -13.67
N SER A 11 12.41 -4.19 -13.56
CA SER A 11 12.34 -5.66 -13.51
C SER A 11 12.22 -6.29 -14.91
N GLY A 12 12.31 -5.50 -15.99
CA GLY A 12 12.10 -5.98 -17.37
C GLY A 12 10.67 -6.43 -17.67
N LEU A 13 9.69 -6.02 -16.86
CA LEU A 13 8.28 -6.35 -17.03
C LEU A 13 7.55 -5.26 -17.84
N PRO A 14 6.58 -5.64 -18.69
CA PRO A 14 5.78 -4.69 -19.43
C PRO A 14 4.87 -3.89 -18.49
N LEU A 15 4.56 -2.66 -18.89
CA LEU A 15 3.54 -1.85 -18.22
C LEU A 15 2.17 -2.54 -18.37
N VAL A 16 1.40 -2.54 -17.29
CA VAL A 16 0.08 -3.19 -17.24
C VAL A 16 -1.04 -2.15 -17.28
N SER A 17 -2.07 -2.42 -18.09
CA SER A 17 -3.22 -1.53 -18.24
C SER A 17 -4.16 -1.60 -17.03
N PRO A 18 -4.85 -0.48 -16.69
CA PRO A 18 -5.92 -0.48 -15.69
C PRO A 18 -7.04 -1.46 -16.07
N TYR A 19 -7.52 -2.27 -15.13
CA TYR A 19 -8.56 -3.27 -15.37
C TYR A 19 -9.88 -2.66 -15.90
N LYS A 20 -10.16 -1.40 -15.54
CA LYS A 20 -11.38 -0.69 -15.97
C LYS A 20 -11.31 -0.19 -17.41
N ASP A 21 -10.17 -0.26 -18.07
CA ASP A 21 -10.06 0.03 -19.50
C ASP A 21 -10.62 -1.15 -20.31
N ARG A 22 -11.80 -0.92 -20.92
CA ARG A 22 -12.51 -1.95 -21.70
C ARG A 22 -11.81 -2.30 -23.02
N LYS A 23 -10.88 -1.47 -23.49
CA LYS A 23 -10.14 -1.69 -24.74
C LYS A 23 -8.75 -2.29 -24.50
N ALA A 24 -8.35 -2.45 -23.24
CA ALA A 24 -7.03 -2.91 -22.89
C ALA A 24 -6.82 -4.40 -23.17
N ASN A 25 -5.58 -4.74 -23.53
CA ASN A 25 -5.11 -6.11 -23.65
C ASN A 25 -4.42 -6.53 -22.35
N PHE A 26 -5.00 -7.51 -21.65
CA PHE A 26 -4.48 -8.03 -20.37
C PHE A 26 -3.55 -9.24 -20.51
N SER A 27 -3.08 -9.54 -21.72
CA SER A 27 -2.20 -10.69 -22.01
C SER A 27 -0.90 -10.71 -21.18
N HIS A 28 -0.42 -9.53 -20.78
CA HIS A 28 0.80 -9.33 -20.01
C HIS A 28 0.55 -8.89 -18.56
N GLY A 29 -0.71 -8.88 -18.12
CA GLY A 29 -1.12 -8.48 -16.78
C GLY A 29 -2.17 -7.37 -16.78
N ALA A 30 -2.67 -7.05 -15.58
CA ALA A 30 -3.69 -6.04 -15.36
C ALA A 30 -3.45 -5.31 -14.03
N ASN A 31 -3.74 -4.01 -14.01
CA ASN A 31 -3.70 -3.20 -12.80
C ASN A 31 -5.11 -3.02 -12.23
N PHE A 32 -5.38 -3.65 -11.08
CA PHE A 32 -6.68 -3.56 -10.39
C PHE A 32 -6.77 -2.40 -9.41
N ALA A 33 -5.68 -1.66 -9.23
CA ALA A 33 -5.58 -0.73 -8.13
C ALA A 33 -6.32 0.59 -8.38
N VAL A 34 -6.85 1.14 -7.30
CA VAL A 34 -7.61 2.39 -7.29
C VAL A 34 -6.96 3.35 -6.31
N SER A 35 -6.79 4.61 -6.73
CA SER A 35 -6.28 5.65 -5.84
C SER A 35 -7.24 5.84 -4.66
N GLY A 36 -6.68 5.99 -3.45
CA GLY A 36 -7.48 6.15 -2.22
C GLY A 36 -8.18 4.87 -1.73
N ALA A 37 -7.90 3.71 -2.33
CA ALA A 37 -8.46 2.44 -1.89
C ALA A 37 -7.95 2.01 -0.51
N THR A 38 -8.81 1.36 0.26
CA THR A 38 -8.54 0.89 1.62
C THR A 38 -8.47 -0.64 1.66
N ALA A 39 -7.79 -1.20 2.66
CA ALA A 39 -7.89 -2.63 2.91
C ALA A 39 -9.30 -2.95 3.45
N LEU A 40 -9.72 -2.17 4.45
CA LEU A 40 -11.04 -2.28 5.08
C LEU A 40 -12.17 -1.85 4.13
N SER A 41 -13.36 -2.42 4.31
CA SER A 41 -14.51 -2.08 3.47
C SER A 41 -15.07 -0.68 3.78
N ALA A 42 -15.77 -0.10 2.81
CA ALA A 42 -16.53 1.14 2.97
C ALA A 42 -17.43 1.09 4.22
N GLU A 43 -18.18 -0.01 4.34
CA GLU A 43 -19.12 -0.23 5.43
C GLU A 43 -18.43 -0.27 6.80
N PHE A 44 -17.27 -0.93 6.88
CA PHE A 44 -16.50 -1.00 8.11
C PHE A 44 -16.03 0.41 8.54
N LEU A 45 -15.49 1.19 7.60
CA LEU A 45 -14.99 2.54 7.88
C LEU A 45 -16.10 3.50 8.25
N THR A 46 -17.25 3.44 7.58
CA THR A 46 -18.44 4.22 7.96
C THR A 46 -18.86 3.93 9.40
N LYS A 47 -18.85 2.65 9.83
CA LYS A 47 -19.14 2.27 11.24
C LYS A 47 -18.12 2.82 12.24
N LYS A 48 -16.90 3.14 11.80
CA LYS A 48 -15.86 3.81 12.60
C LYS A 48 -15.91 5.33 12.51
N ASN A 49 -16.92 5.89 11.84
CA ASN A 49 -17.04 7.31 11.53
C ASN A 49 -15.83 7.83 10.73
N ILE A 50 -15.40 7.05 9.73
CA ILE A 50 -14.35 7.44 8.77
C ILE A 50 -14.97 7.44 7.37
N ALA A 51 -15.10 8.61 6.78
CA ALA A 51 -15.63 8.79 5.43
C ALA A 51 -14.53 8.56 4.39
N MET A 52 -14.82 7.82 3.34
CA MET A 52 -13.90 7.68 2.20
C MET A 52 -14.26 8.72 1.15
N SER A 53 -13.41 9.73 0.98
CA SER A 53 -13.70 10.86 0.09
C SER A 53 -13.43 10.56 -1.40
N SER A 54 -12.55 9.59 -1.70
CA SER A 54 -12.05 9.39 -3.07
C SER A 54 -12.65 8.18 -3.79
N THR A 55 -13.00 7.11 -3.09
CA THR A 55 -13.49 5.86 -3.71
C THR A 55 -14.16 4.93 -2.69
N ASN A 56 -15.08 4.09 -3.17
CA ASN A 56 -15.62 2.95 -2.43
C ASN A 56 -14.92 1.62 -2.76
N SER A 57 -13.80 1.66 -3.49
CA SER A 57 -13.12 0.46 -4.00
C SER A 57 -12.10 -0.08 -3.00
N SER A 58 -12.55 -0.86 -2.01
CA SER A 58 -11.68 -1.57 -1.07
C SER A 58 -10.91 -2.72 -1.73
N LEU A 59 -9.97 -3.32 -0.99
CA LEU A 59 -9.23 -4.52 -1.42
C LEU A 59 -10.16 -5.65 -1.87
N SER A 60 -11.26 -5.88 -1.15
CA SER A 60 -12.23 -6.93 -1.50
C SER A 60 -12.92 -6.67 -2.85
N VAL A 61 -13.21 -5.40 -3.18
CA VAL A 61 -13.75 -5.00 -4.48
C VAL A 61 -12.75 -5.28 -5.60
N GLN A 62 -11.48 -4.90 -5.42
CA GLN A 62 -10.41 -5.13 -6.39
C GLN A 62 -10.16 -6.64 -6.60
N LEU A 63 -10.19 -7.44 -5.53
CA LEU A 63 -10.10 -8.90 -5.62
C LEU A 63 -11.32 -9.53 -6.31
N GLY A 64 -12.50 -8.90 -6.21
CA GLY A 64 -13.68 -9.28 -6.98
C GLY A 64 -13.45 -9.13 -8.48
N TRP A 65 -12.91 -7.98 -8.91
CA TRP A 65 -12.53 -7.73 -10.29
C TRP A 65 -11.46 -8.70 -10.81
N MET A 66 -10.44 -8.95 -10.00
CA MET A 66 -9.40 -9.94 -10.32
C MET A 66 -10.01 -11.34 -10.50
N SER A 67 -10.92 -11.75 -9.62
CA SER A 67 -11.63 -13.01 -9.76
C SER A 67 -12.44 -13.08 -11.06
N SER A 68 -13.13 -12.00 -11.44
CA SER A 68 -13.87 -11.94 -12.72
C SER A 68 -12.96 -12.11 -13.92
N LEU A 69 -11.79 -11.44 -13.95
CA LEU A 69 -10.82 -11.58 -15.05
C LEU A 69 -10.28 -13.00 -15.15
N PHE A 70 -9.95 -13.62 -14.01
CA PHE A 70 -9.41 -14.97 -14.00
C PHE A 70 -10.44 -16.02 -14.38
N LYS A 71 -11.73 -15.81 -14.08
CA LYS A 71 -12.80 -16.70 -14.55
C LYS A 71 -13.01 -16.62 -16.06
N SER A 72 -12.89 -15.43 -16.66
CA SER A 72 -13.10 -15.27 -18.11
C SER A 72 -11.92 -15.71 -18.96
N ASN A 73 -10.69 -15.66 -18.43
CA ASN A 73 -9.45 -15.93 -19.17
C ASN A 73 -8.52 -16.90 -18.43
N TYR A 74 -9.07 -17.93 -17.76
CA TYR A 74 -8.33 -18.78 -16.82
C TYR A 74 -7.13 -19.50 -17.47
N LEU A 75 -5.92 -19.07 -17.11
CA LEU A 75 -4.64 -19.65 -17.53
C LEU A 75 -3.75 -19.86 -16.29
N PRO A 76 -4.00 -20.91 -15.48
CA PRO A 76 -3.29 -21.14 -14.21
C PRO A 76 -1.77 -21.22 -14.39
N GLU A 77 -1.29 -21.71 -15.53
CA GLU A 77 0.14 -21.72 -15.87
C GLU A 77 0.75 -20.32 -16.02
N LYS A 78 -0.03 -19.33 -16.47
CA LYS A 78 0.43 -17.93 -16.49
C LYS A 78 0.52 -17.38 -15.08
N LEU A 79 -0.48 -17.64 -14.23
CA LEU A 79 -0.53 -17.11 -12.86
C LEU A 79 0.63 -17.60 -11.99
N LYS A 80 1.09 -18.85 -12.17
CA LYS A 80 2.29 -19.37 -11.49
C LYS A 80 3.61 -18.69 -11.91
N LYS A 81 3.63 -18.06 -13.09
CA LYS A 81 4.80 -17.34 -13.62
C LYS A 81 4.70 -15.82 -13.43
N SER A 82 3.52 -15.32 -13.08
CA SER A 82 3.27 -13.90 -12.83
C SER A 82 3.76 -13.46 -11.45
N LEU A 83 4.18 -12.20 -11.37
CA LEU A 83 4.36 -11.49 -10.11
C LEU A 83 3.05 -10.82 -9.70
N PHE A 84 2.64 -11.03 -8.45
CA PHE A 84 1.50 -10.33 -7.86
C PHE A 84 2.00 -9.27 -6.88
N LEU A 85 1.55 -8.03 -7.06
CA LEU A 85 1.85 -6.94 -6.15
C LEU A 85 0.59 -6.53 -5.42
N VAL A 86 0.47 -6.94 -4.16
CA VAL A 86 -0.55 -6.44 -3.25
C VAL A 86 -0.01 -5.11 -2.75
N ARG A 87 -0.23 -4.04 -3.54
CA ARG A 87 0.32 -2.67 -3.36
C ARG A 87 0.23 -2.17 -1.91
N GLU A 88 0.72 -0.95 -1.64
CA GLU A 88 0.56 -0.27 -0.34
C GLU A 88 -0.93 0.01 -0.04
N ILE A 89 -1.63 -1.05 0.36
CA ILE A 89 -3.03 -1.11 0.74
C ILE A 89 -3.03 -1.29 2.25
N GLY A 90 -3.90 -0.58 2.96
CA GLY A 90 -3.78 -0.50 4.42
C GLY A 90 -3.14 0.78 4.95
N GLY A 91 -2.79 1.75 4.09
CA GLY A 91 -2.41 3.10 4.52
C GLY A 91 -3.58 4.11 4.50
N ASN A 92 -4.45 4.03 3.48
CA ASN A 92 -5.46 5.06 3.24
C ASN A 92 -6.53 5.14 4.32
N GLU A 93 -6.95 4.04 4.96
CA GLU A 93 -7.94 4.10 6.05
C GLU A 93 -7.43 4.89 7.25
N PHE A 94 -6.13 4.82 7.52
CA PHE A 94 -5.50 5.56 8.60
C PHE A 94 -5.28 7.01 8.21
N ASN A 95 -4.86 7.28 6.98
CA ASN A 95 -4.75 8.66 6.48
C ASN A 95 -6.12 9.36 6.54
N TYR A 96 -7.20 8.75 6.01
CA TYR A 96 -8.54 9.31 6.11
C TYR A 96 -8.97 9.54 7.56
N GLY A 97 -8.70 8.59 8.45
CA GLY A 97 -9.00 8.75 9.87
C GLY A 97 -8.25 9.92 10.50
N LEU A 98 -6.94 10.03 10.27
CA LEU A 98 -6.09 11.12 10.74
C LEU A 98 -6.63 12.47 10.25
N THR A 99 -6.87 12.61 8.95
CA THR A 99 -7.38 13.87 8.35
C THR A 99 -8.77 14.25 8.85
N GLN A 100 -9.51 13.30 9.42
CA GLN A 100 -10.85 13.48 9.98
C GLN A 100 -10.85 13.60 11.51
N GLY A 101 -9.67 13.77 12.12
CA GLY A 101 -9.53 14.03 13.55
C GLY A 101 -9.54 12.79 14.44
N LYS A 102 -9.39 11.58 13.88
CA LYS A 102 -9.19 10.37 14.68
C LYS A 102 -7.84 10.39 15.37
N THR A 103 -7.84 9.97 16.63
CA THR A 103 -6.60 9.80 17.40
C THR A 103 -5.81 8.59 16.92
N ILE A 104 -4.49 8.62 17.10
CA ILE A 104 -3.63 7.46 16.83
C ILE A 104 -4.09 6.23 17.62
N GLU A 105 -4.61 6.41 18.84
CA GLU A 105 -5.09 5.30 19.66
C GLU A 105 -6.35 4.64 19.05
N GLU A 106 -7.30 5.44 18.55
CA GLU A 106 -8.46 4.91 17.82
C GLU A 106 -8.03 4.14 16.57
N LEU A 107 -7.04 4.65 15.83
CA LEU A 107 -6.56 4.02 14.60
C LEU A 107 -5.76 2.75 14.86
N ARG A 108 -4.98 2.69 15.95
CA ARG A 108 -4.27 1.47 16.39
C ARG A 108 -5.23 0.30 16.59
N LYS A 109 -6.45 0.56 17.09
CA LYS A 109 -7.48 -0.47 17.30
C LYS A 109 -7.97 -1.11 16.00
N MET A 110 -7.76 -0.48 14.85
CA MET A 110 -8.14 -0.99 13.52
C MET A 110 -6.99 -1.68 12.77
N VAL A 111 -5.76 -1.62 13.28
CA VAL A 111 -4.58 -2.20 12.60
C VAL A 111 -4.72 -3.70 12.40
N SER A 112 -5.19 -4.43 13.42
CA SER A 112 -5.41 -5.87 13.32
C SER A 112 -6.43 -6.21 12.24
N ASP A 113 -7.55 -5.47 12.15
CA ASP A 113 -8.58 -5.70 11.14
C ASP A 113 -8.03 -5.48 9.71
N ALA A 114 -7.24 -4.42 9.52
CA ALA A 114 -6.62 -4.10 8.24
C ALA A 114 -5.61 -5.18 7.82
N VAL A 115 -4.69 -5.56 8.71
CA VAL A 115 -3.68 -6.61 8.45
C VAL A 115 -4.34 -7.96 8.18
N GLN A 116 -5.38 -8.31 8.94
CA GLN A 116 -6.13 -9.54 8.73
C GLN A 116 -6.84 -9.53 7.37
N THR A 117 -7.43 -8.39 6.97
CA THR A 117 -8.07 -8.24 5.66
C THR A 117 -7.08 -8.41 4.51
N ILE A 118 -5.87 -7.84 4.65
CA ILE A 118 -4.77 -8.01 3.68
C ILE A 118 -4.34 -9.47 3.61
N THR A 119 -4.15 -10.10 4.77
CA THR A 119 -3.78 -11.52 4.89
C THR A 119 -4.79 -12.43 4.18
N HIS A 120 -6.09 -12.18 4.37
CA HIS A 120 -7.14 -12.89 3.63
C HIS A 120 -7.09 -12.61 2.12
N GLY A 121 -6.80 -11.38 1.72
CA GLY A 121 -6.59 -11.02 0.33
C GLY A 121 -5.44 -11.81 -0.31
N VAL A 122 -4.30 -11.90 0.38
CA VAL A 122 -3.13 -12.69 -0.06
C VAL A 122 -3.50 -14.17 -0.18
N LYS A 123 -4.20 -14.75 0.81
CA LYS A 123 -4.70 -16.14 0.73
C LYS A 123 -5.58 -16.37 -0.51
N LYS A 124 -6.44 -15.39 -0.84
CA LYS A 124 -7.30 -15.46 -2.03
C LYS A 124 -6.49 -15.42 -3.33
N VAL A 125 -5.47 -14.58 -3.39
CA VAL A 125 -4.54 -14.50 -4.53
C VAL A 125 -3.74 -15.80 -4.70
N ILE A 126 -3.27 -16.40 -3.61
CA ILE A 126 -2.68 -17.75 -3.63
C ILE A 126 -3.69 -18.78 -4.14
N GLY A 127 -4.94 -18.72 -3.68
CA GLY A 127 -6.04 -19.59 -4.15
C GLY A 127 -6.35 -19.43 -5.64
N PHE A 128 -6.01 -18.30 -6.26
CA PHE A 128 -6.10 -18.14 -7.71
C PHE A 128 -4.95 -18.81 -8.47
N GLY A 129 -3.87 -19.23 -7.80
CA GLY A 129 -2.70 -19.88 -8.39
C GLY A 129 -1.43 -19.03 -8.35
N ALA A 130 -1.42 -17.92 -7.61
CA ALA A 130 -0.23 -17.08 -7.45
C ALA A 130 0.82 -17.78 -6.59
N THR A 131 2.07 -17.76 -7.05
CA THR A 131 3.22 -18.35 -6.34
C THR A 131 4.30 -17.32 -5.99
N ARG A 132 4.22 -16.09 -6.54
CA ARG A 132 5.16 -14.99 -6.31
C ARG A 132 4.39 -13.74 -5.95
N ILE A 133 4.46 -13.32 -4.69
CA ILE A 133 3.66 -12.21 -4.18
C ILE A 133 4.56 -11.25 -3.40
N ALA A 134 4.52 -9.98 -3.78
CA ALA A 134 5.13 -8.88 -3.04
C ALA A 134 4.06 -8.09 -2.28
N ILE A 135 4.33 -7.82 -1.01
CA ILE A 135 3.43 -7.12 -0.08
C ILE A 135 4.24 -5.99 0.58
N PRO A 136 4.25 -4.79 -0.01
CA PRO A 136 4.86 -3.62 0.61
C PRO A 136 4.13 -3.19 1.89
N GLY A 137 4.92 -2.70 2.85
CA GLY A 137 4.40 -1.92 3.98
C GLY A 137 4.14 -0.46 3.63
N ASN A 138 3.62 0.28 4.61
CA ASN A 138 3.35 1.70 4.49
C ASN A 138 4.66 2.50 4.50
N LEU A 139 4.64 3.62 3.78
CA LEU A 139 5.69 4.65 3.78
C LEU A 139 5.80 5.33 5.16
N PRO A 140 6.87 6.11 5.44
CA PRO A 140 6.88 7.01 6.59
C PRO A 140 5.84 8.12 6.37
N ILE A 141 4.60 7.88 6.81
CA ILE A 141 3.48 8.77 6.53
C ILE A 141 3.66 10.17 7.10
N GLY A 142 4.47 10.33 8.16
CA GLY A 142 4.83 11.62 8.73
C GLY A 142 5.72 12.47 7.82
N CYS A 143 6.29 11.88 6.78
CA CYS A 143 7.04 12.59 5.73
C CYS A 143 6.19 12.96 4.52
N ILE A 144 4.91 12.56 4.47
CA ILE A 144 4.05 12.86 3.32
C ILE A 144 3.67 14.35 3.37
N PRO A 145 3.86 15.12 2.28
CA PRO A 145 3.58 16.56 2.26
C PRO A 145 2.16 16.94 2.69
N ASP A 146 1.17 16.11 2.36
CA ASP A 146 -0.23 16.29 2.79
C ASP A 146 -0.36 16.21 4.32
N MET A 147 0.23 15.20 4.95
CA MET A 147 0.23 15.06 6.42
C MET A 147 0.99 16.21 7.09
N LEU A 148 2.14 16.61 6.54
CA LEU A 148 2.92 17.75 7.04
C LEU A 148 2.15 19.06 6.99
N THR A 149 1.37 19.27 5.93
CA THR A 149 0.55 20.47 5.76
C THR A 149 -0.62 20.48 6.75
N GLN A 150 -1.31 19.35 6.90
CA GLN A 150 -2.48 19.25 7.78
C GLN A 150 -2.15 19.31 9.26
N PHE A 151 -1.02 18.72 9.67
CA PHE A 151 -0.58 18.68 11.07
C PHE A 151 0.56 19.67 11.36
N LEU A 152 0.64 20.75 10.60
CA LEU A 152 1.65 21.79 10.79
C LEU A 152 1.56 22.40 12.19
N THR A 153 2.69 22.49 12.88
CA THR A 153 2.77 23.10 14.21
C THR A 153 4.12 23.77 14.43
N ASN A 154 4.15 24.79 15.29
CA ASN A 154 5.38 25.49 15.68
C ASN A 154 6.22 24.70 16.71
N ASN A 155 5.71 23.59 17.22
CA ASN A 155 6.43 22.77 18.18
C ASN A 155 7.49 21.91 17.48
N SER A 156 8.74 22.36 17.46
CA SER A 156 9.86 21.63 16.84
C SER A 156 10.06 20.22 17.40
N ASN A 157 9.61 19.94 18.63
CA ASN A 157 9.74 18.62 19.25
C ASN A 157 8.86 17.55 18.60
N VAL A 158 7.91 17.86 17.73
CA VAL A 158 7.08 16.83 17.06
C VAL A 158 7.77 16.24 15.82
N TYR A 159 8.80 16.90 15.32
CA TYR A 159 9.50 16.52 14.10
C TYR A 159 10.78 15.72 14.39
N ASP A 160 11.19 14.89 13.44
CA ASP A 160 12.48 14.18 13.44
C ASP A 160 13.57 14.95 12.66
N GLU A 161 14.75 14.35 12.52
CA GLU A 161 15.90 14.93 11.81
C GLU A 161 15.62 15.24 10.32
N TYR A 162 14.64 14.55 9.73
CA TYR A 162 14.20 14.77 8.35
C TYR A 162 13.04 15.76 8.24
N HIS A 163 12.61 16.38 9.35
CA HIS A 163 11.41 17.23 9.42
C HIS A 163 10.10 16.47 9.18
N CYS A 164 10.06 15.16 9.46
CA CYS A 164 8.86 14.36 9.41
C CYS A 164 8.18 14.27 10.78
N LEU A 165 6.86 14.08 10.81
CA LEU A 165 6.08 13.93 12.04
C LEU A 165 6.37 12.59 12.74
N LYS A 166 6.98 12.64 13.93
CA LYS A 166 7.43 11.44 14.67
C LYS A 166 6.30 10.49 15.01
N ASP A 167 5.19 11.00 15.53
CA ASP A 167 4.09 10.14 15.99
C ASP A 167 3.42 9.40 14.83
N LEU A 168 3.33 10.04 13.66
CA LEU A 168 2.79 9.40 12.46
C LEU A 168 3.78 8.35 11.91
N ASN A 169 5.07 8.63 11.92
CA ASN A 169 6.12 7.66 11.55
C ASN A 169 6.16 6.46 12.52
N ASN A 170 5.98 6.70 13.82
CA ASN A 170 5.86 5.65 14.85
C ASN A 170 4.63 4.78 14.59
N PHE A 171 3.50 5.39 14.19
CA PHE A 171 2.30 4.65 13.82
C PHE A 171 2.50 3.79 12.56
N ALA A 172 3.14 4.33 11.51
CA ALA A 172 3.47 3.54 10.31
C ALA A 172 4.38 2.35 10.65
N THR A 173 5.38 2.56 11.52
CA THR A 173 6.27 1.48 11.99
C THR A 173 5.50 0.42 12.77
N PHE A 174 4.59 0.83 13.65
CA PHE A 174 3.71 -0.08 14.39
C PHE A 174 2.86 -0.93 13.43
N TYR A 175 2.23 -0.32 12.44
CA TYR A 175 1.47 -1.02 11.40
C TYR A 175 2.36 -2.01 10.61
N ASN A 176 3.53 -1.55 10.15
CA ASN A 176 4.47 -2.36 9.37
C ASN A 176 4.99 -3.57 10.14
N HIS A 177 5.16 -3.46 11.46
CA HIS A 177 5.53 -4.60 12.31
C HIS A 177 4.44 -5.68 12.33
N HIS A 178 3.17 -5.29 12.49
CA HIS A 178 2.04 -6.24 12.46
C HIS A 178 1.90 -6.91 11.09
N LEU A 179 2.09 -6.14 10.01
CA LEU A 179 2.05 -6.69 8.66
C LEU A 179 3.19 -7.71 8.42
N GLN A 180 4.41 -7.41 8.86
CA GLN A 180 5.55 -8.32 8.74
C GLN A 180 5.30 -9.64 9.50
N GLN A 181 4.80 -9.56 10.74
CA GLN A 181 4.44 -10.74 11.53
C GLN A 181 3.42 -11.62 10.78
N ALA A 182 2.35 -11.02 10.24
CA ALA A 182 1.34 -11.75 9.49
C ALA A 182 1.90 -12.37 8.19
N ILE A 183 2.82 -11.69 7.51
CA ILE A 183 3.52 -12.22 6.33
C ILE A 183 4.38 -13.43 6.71
N ASP A 184 5.10 -13.36 7.83
CA ASP A 184 5.94 -14.47 8.29
C ASP A 184 5.11 -15.68 8.72
N GLU A 185 3.92 -15.48 9.27
CA GLU A 185 2.95 -16.56 9.49
C GLU A 185 2.46 -17.16 8.16
N LEU A 186 2.13 -16.33 7.17
CA LEU A 186 1.73 -16.82 5.85
C LEU A 186 2.83 -17.64 5.17
N LYS A 187 4.11 -17.27 5.32
CA LYS A 187 5.24 -18.04 4.78
C LYS A 187 5.30 -19.45 5.39
N LYS A 188 4.96 -19.61 6.67
CA LYS A 188 4.88 -20.92 7.34
C LYS A 188 3.73 -21.77 6.79
N ILE A 189 2.58 -21.13 6.51
CA ILE A 189 1.39 -21.82 5.98
C ILE A 189 1.57 -22.21 4.50
N TYR A 190 2.27 -21.38 3.72
CA TYR A 190 2.46 -21.57 2.27
C TYR A 190 3.95 -21.67 1.89
N PRO A 191 4.66 -22.75 2.28
CA PRO A 191 6.10 -22.87 2.05
C PRO A 191 6.49 -22.91 0.57
N ASN A 192 5.55 -23.28 -0.31
CA ASN A 192 5.75 -23.34 -1.77
C ASN A 192 5.44 -22.01 -2.48
N VAL A 193 5.08 -20.95 -1.74
CA VAL A 193 4.79 -19.63 -2.28
C VAL A 193 5.88 -18.66 -1.83
N THR A 194 6.49 -17.97 -2.80
CA THR A 194 7.40 -16.86 -2.51
C THR A 194 6.61 -15.63 -2.09
N LEU A 195 6.63 -15.33 -0.78
CA LEU A 195 6.06 -14.11 -0.20
C LEU A 195 7.19 -13.16 0.19
N ILE A 196 7.20 -11.96 -0.38
CA ILE A 196 8.23 -10.94 -0.16
C ILE A 196 7.59 -9.72 0.50
N TYR A 197 8.16 -9.29 1.63
CA TYR A 197 7.83 -8.00 2.23
C TYR A 197 8.58 -6.88 1.49
N GLY A 198 7.86 -5.84 1.06
CA GLY A 198 8.47 -4.66 0.48
C GLY A 198 8.68 -3.59 1.55
N ASP A 199 9.93 -3.37 1.95
CA ASP A 199 10.28 -2.36 2.96
C ASP A 199 10.30 -0.94 2.34
N TYR A 200 9.12 -0.44 2.03
CA TYR A 200 8.94 0.90 1.46
C TYR A 200 9.30 1.99 2.45
N TYR A 201 9.17 1.70 3.75
CA TYR A 201 9.52 2.64 4.79
C TYR A 201 11.00 3.00 4.73
N ASN A 202 11.88 2.00 4.82
CA ASN A 202 13.32 2.23 4.80
C ASN A 202 13.83 2.62 3.42
N ALA A 203 13.21 2.12 2.34
CA ALA A 203 13.53 2.59 0.99
C ALA A 203 13.28 4.10 0.84
N PHE A 204 12.18 4.62 1.38
CA PHE A 204 11.89 6.05 1.36
C PHE A 204 12.88 6.85 2.22
N LEU A 205 13.21 6.38 3.42
CA LEU A 205 14.22 7.04 4.26
C LEU A 205 15.60 7.06 3.60
N TRP A 206 15.97 5.99 2.89
CA TRP A 206 17.20 5.96 2.12
C TRP A 206 17.20 7.03 1.02
N LEU A 207 16.07 7.23 0.33
CA LEU A 207 15.94 8.30 -0.67
C LEU A 207 16.08 9.69 -0.03
N LEU A 208 15.46 9.93 1.14
CA LEU A 208 15.62 11.20 1.85
C LEU A 208 17.07 11.46 2.24
N LYS A 209 17.73 10.45 2.80
CA LYS A 209 19.13 10.53 3.25
C LYS A 209 20.10 10.79 2.09
N ASN A 210 19.85 10.19 0.93
CA ASN A 210 20.74 10.29 -0.25
C ASN A 210 20.25 11.29 -1.30
N SER A 211 19.20 12.06 -0.98
CA SER A 211 18.51 12.98 -1.88
C SER A 211 19.45 13.89 -2.68
N VAL A 212 20.40 14.56 -2.01
CA VAL A 212 21.36 15.47 -2.65
C VAL A 212 22.25 14.75 -3.65
N SER A 213 22.78 13.56 -3.29
CA SER A 213 23.60 12.76 -4.21
C SER A 213 22.81 12.20 -5.40
N LEU A 214 21.50 12.05 -5.24
CA LEU A 214 20.58 11.63 -6.29
C LEU A 214 20.09 12.83 -7.15
N GLY A 215 20.56 14.04 -6.87
CA GLY A 215 20.24 15.25 -7.64
C GLY A 215 18.97 15.98 -7.21
N PHE A 216 18.39 15.65 -6.06
CA PHE A 216 17.22 16.37 -5.52
C PHE A 216 17.63 17.62 -4.72
N ASP A 217 16.83 18.69 -4.82
CA ASP A 217 16.98 19.87 -3.96
C ASP A 217 16.53 19.54 -2.53
N LYS A 218 17.47 19.69 -1.59
CA LYS A 218 17.24 19.48 -0.15
C LYS A 218 16.09 20.35 0.39
N ASN A 219 15.86 21.52 -0.18
CA ASN A 219 14.84 22.47 0.29
C ASN A 219 13.43 22.17 -0.24
N SER A 220 13.27 21.18 -1.12
CA SER A 220 11.99 20.82 -1.73
C SER A 220 11.55 19.38 -1.46
N LEU A 221 12.33 18.59 -0.71
CA LEU A 221 12.09 17.14 -0.54
C LEU A 221 10.72 16.78 0.02
N LEU A 222 10.17 17.63 0.89
CA LEU A 222 8.91 17.40 1.59
C LEU A 222 7.80 18.37 1.16
N LYS A 223 7.99 19.05 0.02
CA LYS A 223 6.97 19.93 -0.57
C LYS A 223 6.20 19.16 -1.63
N ALA A 224 4.88 19.33 -1.64
CA ALA A 224 4.07 18.82 -2.74
C ALA A 224 4.42 19.56 -4.03
N CYS A 225 4.36 18.88 -5.18
CA CYS A 225 4.34 19.55 -6.47
C CYS A 225 3.03 20.32 -6.61
N GLY A 226 3.10 21.58 -7.02
CA GLY A 226 1.95 22.41 -7.40
C GLY A 226 1.52 22.21 -8.84
#